data_AF-A0A0F8UVP8-F1
#
_entry.id   AF-A0A0F8UVP8-F1
#
_cell.length_a   1.000
_cell.length_b   1.000
_cell.length_c   1.000
_cell.angle_alpha   90.00
_cell.angle_beta   90.00
_cell.angle_gamma   90.00
#
_symmetry.space_group_name_H-M   'P 1'
#
loop_
_entity.id
_entity.type
_entity.pdbx_description
1 polymer ?
#
loop_
_entity_poly.entity_id
_entity_poly.type
_entity_poly.pdbx_seq_one_letter_code
_entity_poly.pdbx_strand_id
1 'polypeptide(L)'
;MLTPIKIRGRRKRPWSPNDGVPKPIPSGPKGGRPMLSPEAIAARSQSHGIFKRSRLLVASPAPLRKSRRKLSRLETLPVELIEKIFLYSLNVNLPRCSRSLAAAVSSERIYRALTLFAFWDDSLPPQGFVAAAPGTEISKLLRPLEYVLPLDRDERRALQASILRCRWCTIPHLLNQLPDLMRLTIHRHWLNPDIHMPPEEKESLRLFLARKQDTPRTFTGRDKQNTYTLTITPLVSITITTTTTTTTEFTHTTTHHHRFLSILEIPEKLLAPPPDTGFTPAHIQLLETLRVASGLNQPDLHPTSVTLSREALQQGIHTALIEHNAAALSILLKMDEYTFRAEHPAPPAPATATAIATPYILPADHFRTAVRVARDDPALFQLLLRANAESLPPDDSEITAWAMHVGGALGAWLLDFMVRLPGQVDAARRDPGNSAVFYLGRLN
;
A
#
# COMPACT_ATOMS: atom_id res chain seq x y z
N MET A 1 -51.28 20.35 -0.89
CA MET A 1 -51.82 20.22 0.48
C MET A 1 -50.67 20.15 1.46
N LEU A 2 -50.47 21.22 2.23
CA LEU A 2 -49.41 21.36 3.24
C LEU A 2 -50.06 21.29 4.63
N THR A 3 -49.58 20.40 5.49
CA THR A 3 -50.09 20.23 6.86
C THR A 3 -49.51 21.32 7.79
N PRO A 4 -50.32 21.95 8.66
CA PRO A 4 -49.84 23.03 9.52
C PRO A 4 -49.14 22.48 10.79
N ILE A 5 -48.04 23.14 11.16
CA ILE A 5 -47.22 22.86 12.34
C ILE A 5 -47.94 23.39 13.60
N LYS A 6 -48.25 22.50 14.56
CA LYS A 6 -48.82 22.89 15.87
C LYS A 6 -47.72 23.34 16.85
N ILE A 7 -47.66 24.64 17.14
CA ILE A 7 -46.84 25.20 18.21
C ILE A 7 -47.57 25.03 19.55
N ARG A 8 -46.97 24.35 20.53
CA ARG A 8 -47.51 24.23 21.90
C ARG A 8 -47.36 25.55 22.66
N GLY A 9 -48.43 26.33 22.75
CA GLY A 9 -48.53 27.47 23.66
C GLY A 9 -48.53 27.03 25.13
N ARG A 10 -47.69 27.69 25.94
CA ARG A 10 -47.55 27.45 27.39
C ARG A 10 -48.80 27.95 28.12
N ARG A 11 -49.70 27.05 28.54
CA ARG A 11 -50.91 27.40 29.32
C ARG A 11 -50.52 27.90 30.71
N LYS A 12 -50.83 29.15 31.04
CA LYS A 12 -50.81 29.69 32.41
C LYS A 12 -52.00 29.12 33.19
N ARG A 13 -51.77 28.57 34.38
CA ARG A 13 -52.84 28.12 35.28
C ARG A 13 -53.46 29.32 36.02
N PRO A 14 -54.77 29.33 36.31
CA PRO A 14 -55.41 30.36 37.13
C PRO A 14 -54.91 30.30 38.58
N TRP A 15 -54.74 31.47 39.19
CA TRP A 15 -54.32 31.63 40.59
C TRP A 15 -55.48 31.28 41.55
N SER A 16 -55.21 30.50 42.60
CA SER A 16 -56.20 30.05 43.59
C SER A 16 -56.00 30.78 44.93
N PRO A 17 -57.06 31.22 45.63
CA PRO A 17 -56.94 32.13 46.79
C PRO A 17 -56.53 31.46 48.12
N ASN A 18 -56.44 30.14 48.20
CA ASN A 18 -56.22 29.42 49.47
C ASN A 18 -54.74 29.24 49.87
N ASP A 19 -53.79 29.69 49.05
CA ASP A 19 -52.36 29.45 49.32
C ASP A 19 -51.70 30.51 50.21
N GLY A 20 -52.46 31.43 50.81
CA GLY A 20 -51.92 32.46 51.71
C GLY A 20 -50.94 33.45 51.04
N VAL A 21 -50.83 33.40 49.70
CA VAL A 21 -49.99 34.31 48.91
C VAL A 21 -50.83 35.53 48.51
N PRO A 22 -50.35 36.78 48.68
CA PRO A 22 -51.10 37.98 48.31
C PRO A 22 -51.49 37.98 46.82
N LYS A 23 -52.72 38.41 46.50
CA LYS A 23 -53.15 38.63 45.10
C LYS A 23 -52.13 39.53 44.38
N PRO A 24 -51.64 39.18 43.19
CA PRO A 24 -50.89 40.12 42.38
C PRO A 24 -51.81 41.29 42.01
N ILE A 25 -51.47 42.50 42.46
CA ILE A 25 -52.18 43.73 42.14
C ILE A 25 -52.09 43.92 40.62
N PRO A 26 -53.22 44.01 39.88
CA PRO A 26 -53.19 44.28 38.46
C PRO A 26 -52.70 45.71 38.25
N SER A 27 -51.64 45.89 37.47
CA SER A 27 -51.22 47.21 37.00
C SER A 27 -52.32 47.78 36.11
N GLY A 28 -53.00 48.81 36.61
CA GLY A 28 -54.04 49.55 35.89
C GLY A 28 -53.54 50.24 34.61
N PRO A 29 -54.44 50.88 33.85
CA PRO A 29 -54.36 50.93 32.39
C PRO A 29 -53.36 51.92 31.76
N LYS A 30 -52.51 52.60 32.53
CA LYS A 30 -51.49 53.55 32.04
C LYS A 30 -50.25 53.65 32.95
N GLY A 31 -49.71 52.52 33.42
CA GLY A 31 -48.63 52.52 34.43
C GLY A 31 -47.29 51.97 33.93
N GLY A 32 -46.45 52.82 33.33
CA GLY A 32 -45.00 52.58 33.31
C GLY A 32 -44.48 52.50 34.75
N ARG A 33 -43.51 51.63 35.02
CA ARG A 33 -42.92 51.50 36.36
C ARG A 33 -42.30 52.85 36.78
N PRO A 34 -42.66 53.42 37.94
CA PRO A 34 -41.91 54.54 38.50
C PRO A 34 -40.48 54.07 38.78
N MET A 35 -39.47 54.87 38.41
CA MET A 35 -38.10 54.59 38.86
C MET A 35 -38.05 54.67 40.39
N LEU A 36 -37.41 53.69 41.02
CA LEU A 36 -37.19 53.68 42.46
C LEU A 36 -36.32 54.88 42.87
N SER A 37 -36.67 55.54 43.96
CA SER A 37 -35.86 56.61 44.54
C SER A 37 -34.53 56.07 45.10
N PRO A 38 -33.44 56.87 45.10
CA PRO A 38 -32.12 56.45 45.56
C PRO A 38 -32.11 55.94 47.02
N GLU A 39 -32.98 56.50 47.87
CA GLU A 39 -33.11 56.10 49.28
C GLU A 39 -33.71 54.69 49.44
N ALA A 40 -34.63 54.30 48.54
CA ALA A 40 -35.20 52.95 48.53
C ALA A 40 -34.21 51.88 48.05
N ILE A 41 -33.19 52.27 47.26
CA ILE A 41 -32.09 51.40 46.84
C ILE A 41 -31.13 51.18 48.02
N ALA A 42 -30.83 52.22 48.80
CA ALA A 42 -29.95 52.14 49.97
C ALA A 42 -30.57 51.31 51.11
N ALA A 43 -31.87 51.47 51.39
CA ALA A 43 -32.55 50.69 52.43
C ALA A 43 -32.66 49.19 52.11
N ARG A 44 -32.70 48.82 50.82
CA ARG A 44 -32.74 47.43 50.36
C ARG A 44 -31.39 46.73 50.48
N SER A 45 -30.30 47.50 50.56
CA SER A 45 -28.94 47.00 50.71
C SER A 45 -28.59 46.59 52.15
N GLN A 46 -29.40 46.95 53.16
CA GLN A 46 -29.06 46.69 54.57
C GLN A 46 -29.94 45.64 55.28
N SER A 47 -31.01 45.13 54.64
CA SER A 47 -31.96 44.21 55.30
C SER A 47 -31.97 42.77 54.75
N HIS A 48 -31.05 42.39 53.87
CA HIS A 48 -30.91 40.99 53.41
C HIS A 48 -29.48 40.44 53.44
N GLY A 49 -28.60 41.04 54.26
CA GLY A 49 -27.40 40.36 54.73
C GLY A 49 -27.78 39.38 55.83
N ILE A 50 -27.67 38.07 55.56
CA ILE A 50 -27.19 36.99 56.45
C ILE A 50 -27.70 35.60 56.02
N PHE A 51 -28.84 35.46 55.32
CA PHE A 51 -29.28 34.14 54.81
C PHE A 51 -29.74 34.18 53.37
N LYS A 52 -28.77 34.17 52.44
CA LYS A 52 -28.82 33.58 51.09
C LYS A 52 -27.54 33.98 50.35
N ARG A 53 -26.39 33.47 50.82
CA ARG A 53 -25.34 33.11 49.86
C ARG A 53 -25.95 32.03 48.98
N SER A 54 -26.63 32.43 47.91
CA SER A 54 -26.72 31.59 46.73
C SER A 54 -25.27 31.37 46.31
N ARG A 55 -24.69 30.28 46.82
CA ARG A 55 -23.56 29.66 46.14
C ARG A 55 -24.01 29.61 44.69
N LEU A 56 -23.30 30.34 43.83
CA LEU A 56 -23.10 29.93 42.46
C LEU A 56 -22.50 28.52 42.57
N LEU A 57 -23.38 27.55 42.80
CA LEU A 57 -23.17 26.21 42.35
C LEU A 57 -23.04 26.43 40.86
N VAL A 58 -21.78 26.43 40.41
CA VAL A 58 -21.41 25.82 39.15
C VAL A 58 -22.44 24.71 38.96
N ALA A 59 -23.39 24.94 38.07
CA ALA A 59 -24.26 23.88 37.63
C ALA A 59 -23.29 22.91 36.98
N SER A 60 -22.74 21.99 37.78
CA SER A 60 -22.16 20.77 37.28
C SER A 60 -23.22 20.29 36.29
N PRO A 61 -22.88 20.15 35.00
CA PRO A 61 -23.86 19.66 34.06
C PRO A 61 -24.40 18.39 34.72
N ALA A 62 -25.71 18.35 34.97
CA ALA A 62 -26.36 17.13 35.42
C ALA A 62 -25.78 16.04 34.52
N PRO A 63 -25.19 14.96 35.05
CA PRO A 63 -24.50 14.00 34.21
C PRO A 63 -25.53 13.63 33.17
N LEU A 64 -25.29 14.05 31.92
CA LEU A 64 -26.04 13.58 30.78
C LEU A 64 -26.03 12.09 31.00
N ARG A 65 -27.17 11.49 31.40
CA ARG A 65 -27.29 10.06 31.52
C ARG A 65 -26.81 9.61 30.17
N LYS A 66 -25.56 9.13 30.09
CA LYS A 66 -24.95 8.67 28.85
C LYS A 66 -25.97 7.65 28.41
N SER A 67 -26.80 7.99 27.43
CA SER A 67 -27.73 7.04 26.84
C SER A 67 -26.82 5.89 26.52
N ARG A 68 -26.91 4.79 27.29
CA ARG A 68 -26.08 3.61 27.07
C ARG A 68 -26.45 3.27 25.65
N ARG A 69 -25.57 3.60 24.70
CA ARG A 69 -25.78 3.31 23.29
C ARG A 69 -26.13 1.85 23.29
N LYS A 70 -27.39 1.54 22.95
CA LYS A 70 -27.85 0.16 22.91
C LYS A 70 -27.00 -0.47 21.83
N LEU A 71 -26.06 -1.30 22.26
CA LEU A 71 -25.18 -2.01 21.35
C LEU A 71 -26.08 -2.79 20.38
N SER A 72 -25.73 -2.78 19.10
CA SER A 72 -26.48 -3.57 18.14
C SER A 72 -26.35 -5.06 18.47
N ARG A 73 -27.25 -5.91 17.95
CA ARG A 73 -27.18 -7.36 18.17
C ARG A 73 -25.83 -7.96 17.74
N LEU A 74 -25.18 -7.36 16.73
CA LEU A 74 -23.87 -7.78 16.25
C LEU A 74 -22.75 -7.34 17.20
N GLU A 75 -22.86 -6.15 17.79
CA GLU A 75 -21.90 -5.64 18.79
C GLU A 75 -22.01 -6.32 20.16
N THR A 76 -23.14 -6.99 20.44
CA THR A 76 -23.32 -7.78 21.67
C THR A 76 -22.74 -9.19 21.56
N LEU A 77 -22.27 -9.60 20.38
CA LEU A 77 -21.66 -10.92 20.20
C LEU A 77 -20.30 -11.00 20.92
N PRO A 78 -19.89 -12.20 21.36
CA PRO A 78 -18.52 -12.47 21.77
C PRO A 78 -17.51 -12.08 20.67
N VAL A 79 -16.32 -11.64 21.09
CA VAL A 79 -15.28 -11.13 20.20
C VAL A 79 -14.88 -12.18 19.15
N GLU A 80 -14.83 -13.45 19.54
CA GLU A 80 -14.47 -14.57 18.68
C GLU A 80 -15.46 -14.74 17.52
N LEU A 81 -16.75 -14.52 17.76
CA LEU A 81 -17.77 -14.58 16.71
C LEU A 81 -17.69 -13.36 15.80
N ILE A 82 -17.39 -12.18 16.33
CA ILE A 82 -17.18 -10.97 15.53
C ILE A 82 -15.96 -11.15 14.62
N GLU A 83 -14.85 -11.66 15.16
CA GLU A 83 -13.64 -12.01 14.40
C GLU A 83 -13.95 -13.03 13.31
N LYS A 84 -14.70 -14.09 13.63
CA LYS A 84 -15.09 -15.12 12.64
C LYS A 84 -15.98 -14.56 11.53
N ILE A 85 -16.98 -13.74 11.87
CA ILE A 85 -17.83 -13.05 10.87
C ILE A 85 -16.99 -12.14 9.97
N PHE A 86 -16.04 -11.41 10.57
CA PHE A 86 -15.16 -10.52 9.82
C PHE A 86 -14.22 -11.29 8.88
N LEU A 87 -13.58 -12.36 9.33
CA LEU A 87 -12.70 -13.19 8.50
C LEU A 87 -13.46 -13.97 7.42
N TYR A 88 -14.73 -14.32 7.66
CA TYR A 88 -15.58 -14.94 6.64
C TYR A 88 -16.00 -13.93 5.56
N SER A 89 -16.33 -12.70 5.96
CA SER A 89 -16.80 -11.67 5.02
C SER A 89 -15.67 -10.89 4.33
N LEU A 90 -14.46 -10.89 4.93
CA LEU A 90 -13.28 -10.12 4.51
C LEU A 90 -13.57 -8.62 4.28
N ASN A 91 -14.65 -8.11 4.88
CA ASN A 91 -15.13 -6.76 4.61
C ASN A 91 -14.43 -5.74 5.52
N VAL A 92 -13.43 -5.08 4.95
CA VAL A 92 -12.59 -4.08 5.62
C VAL A 92 -13.37 -2.82 6.05
N ASN A 93 -14.63 -2.65 5.61
CA ASN A 93 -15.50 -1.56 6.07
C ASN A 93 -16.24 -1.88 7.37
N LEU A 94 -16.38 -3.16 7.76
CA LEU A 94 -17.05 -3.56 9.01
C LEU A 94 -16.48 -2.90 10.28
N PRO A 95 -15.15 -2.78 10.46
CA PRO A 95 -14.55 -2.04 11.57
C PRO A 95 -14.91 -0.54 11.56
N ARG A 96 -15.24 0.04 10.40
CA ARG A 96 -15.56 1.47 10.27
C ARG A 96 -16.97 1.80 10.72
N CYS A 97 -17.87 0.81 10.75
CA CYS A 97 -19.26 0.99 11.13
C CYS A 97 -19.44 1.27 12.63
N SER A 98 -18.55 0.76 13.48
CA SER A 98 -18.63 0.97 14.93
C SER A 98 -17.30 0.78 15.65
N ARG A 99 -17.11 1.53 16.74
CA ARG A 99 -15.91 1.46 17.57
C ARG A 99 -15.76 0.13 18.30
N SER A 100 -16.87 -0.50 18.70
CA SER A 100 -16.82 -1.82 19.35
C SER A 100 -16.38 -2.91 18.37
N LEU A 101 -16.91 -2.88 17.14
CA LEU A 101 -16.49 -3.79 16.08
C LEU A 101 -15.03 -3.55 15.69
N ALA A 102 -14.61 -2.28 15.58
CA ALA A 102 -13.22 -1.93 15.37
C ALA A 102 -12.32 -2.55 16.44
N ALA A 103 -12.65 -2.36 17.71
CA ALA A 103 -11.86 -2.90 18.81
C ALA A 103 -11.79 -4.44 18.77
N ALA A 104 -12.88 -5.11 18.42
CA ALA A 104 -12.94 -6.57 18.35
C ALA A 104 -12.03 -7.17 17.27
N VAL A 105 -11.91 -6.52 16.11
CA VAL A 105 -11.16 -7.06 14.94
C VAL A 105 -9.79 -6.43 14.74
N SER A 106 -9.39 -5.48 15.60
CA SER A 106 -8.09 -4.80 15.52
C SER A 106 -7.00 -5.52 16.31
N SER A 107 -6.95 -6.84 16.22
CA SER A 107 -5.90 -7.65 16.84
C SER A 107 -4.79 -7.95 15.83
N GLU A 108 -3.54 -8.01 16.30
CA GLU A 108 -2.38 -8.32 15.45
C GLU A 108 -2.54 -9.66 14.74
N ARG A 109 -3.15 -10.63 15.42
CA ARG A 109 -3.45 -11.96 14.87
C ARG A 109 -4.39 -11.88 13.65
N ILE A 110 -5.38 -11.00 13.68
CA ILE A 110 -6.30 -10.77 12.54
C ILE A 110 -5.56 -10.08 11.39
N TYR A 111 -4.79 -9.04 11.68
CA TYR A 111 -4.01 -8.32 10.66
C TYR A 111 -3.00 -9.22 9.96
N ARG A 112 -2.30 -10.07 10.73
CA ARG A 112 -1.41 -11.10 10.20
C ARG A 112 -2.16 -12.08 9.30
N ALA A 113 -3.25 -12.68 9.78
CA ALA A 113 -4.01 -13.65 8.99
C ALA A 113 -4.54 -13.06 7.68
N LEU A 114 -5.11 -11.84 7.72
CA LEU A 114 -5.54 -11.11 6.52
C LEU A 114 -4.39 -10.83 5.56
N THR A 115 -3.23 -10.40 6.08
CA THR A 115 -2.06 -10.08 5.26
C THR A 115 -1.54 -11.33 4.57
N LEU A 116 -1.39 -12.44 5.30
CA LEU A 116 -0.98 -13.71 4.72
C LEU A 116 -1.97 -14.17 3.64
N PHE A 117 -3.27 -14.10 3.92
CA PHE A 117 -4.30 -14.55 2.98
C PHE A 117 -4.39 -13.66 1.72
N ALA A 118 -4.21 -12.35 1.84
CA ALA A 118 -4.31 -11.42 0.72
C ALA A 118 -3.07 -11.43 -0.19
N PHE A 119 -1.87 -11.57 0.39
CA PHE A 119 -0.61 -11.40 -0.33
C PHE A 119 0.09 -12.71 -0.70
N TRP A 120 -0.36 -13.85 -0.16
CA TRP A 120 0.06 -15.17 -0.61
C TRP A 120 -0.70 -15.55 -1.89
N ASP A 121 0.00 -16.19 -2.82
CA ASP A 121 -0.58 -16.72 -4.06
C ASP A 121 -0.70 -18.24 -3.96
N ASP A 122 -1.93 -18.74 -3.95
CA ASP A 122 -2.23 -20.18 -3.97
C ASP A 122 -2.99 -20.58 -5.25
N SER A 123 -2.77 -19.85 -6.35
CA SER A 123 -3.24 -20.29 -7.66
C SER A 123 -2.36 -21.45 -8.15
N LEU A 124 -2.84 -22.69 -8.01
CA LEU A 124 -2.26 -23.87 -8.67
C LEU A 124 -3.20 -24.33 -9.82
N PRO A 125 -2.64 -24.94 -10.89
CA PRO A 125 -3.38 -25.27 -12.11
C PRO A 125 -4.52 -26.28 -11.86
N PRO A 126 -5.50 -26.37 -12.77
CA PRO A 126 -6.82 -26.98 -12.55
C PRO A 126 -6.84 -28.52 -12.44
N GLN A 127 -5.72 -29.17 -12.12
CA GLN A 127 -5.66 -30.61 -11.92
C GLN A 127 -5.48 -30.93 -10.44
N GLY A 128 -6.62 -31.18 -9.77
CA GLY A 128 -6.68 -31.90 -8.50
C GLY A 128 -6.39 -31.07 -7.27
N PHE A 129 -7.22 -30.08 -6.97
CA PHE A 129 -7.18 -29.39 -5.68
C PHE A 129 -7.76 -30.31 -4.59
N VAL A 130 -6.92 -30.79 -3.68
CA VAL A 130 -7.37 -31.25 -2.36
C VAL A 130 -7.24 -30.04 -1.44
N ALA A 131 -8.36 -29.54 -0.90
CA ALA A 131 -8.34 -28.50 0.12
C ALA A 131 -7.32 -28.90 1.20
N ALA A 132 -6.44 -27.97 1.59
CA ALA A 132 -5.41 -28.27 2.58
C ALA A 132 -6.10 -28.86 3.82
N ALA A 133 -5.84 -30.14 4.12
CA ALA A 133 -6.54 -30.82 5.19
C ALA A 133 -6.44 -30.02 6.50
N PRO A 134 -7.51 -29.94 7.30
CA PRO A 134 -7.44 -29.28 8.60
C PRO A 134 -6.33 -29.93 9.44
N GLY A 135 -5.32 -29.14 9.82
CA GLY A 135 -4.12 -29.63 10.53
C GLY A 135 -2.81 -29.51 9.75
N THR A 136 -2.84 -29.17 8.45
CA THR A 136 -1.65 -28.78 7.68
C THR A 136 -0.97 -27.53 8.27
N GLU A 137 0.34 -27.39 8.10
CA GLU A 137 1.08 -26.19 8.56
C GLU A 137 0.51 -24.89 7.96
N ILE A 138 -0.02 -24.95 6.73
CA ILE A 138 -0.75 -23.84 6.09
C ILE A 138 -1.94 -23.41 6.94
N SER A 139 -2.80 -24.34 7.35
CA SER A 139 -3.96 -24.04 8.21
C SER A 139 -3.56 -23.49 9.58
N LYS A 140 -2.39 -23.89 10.13
CA LYS A 140 -1.86 -23.37 11.39
C LYS A 140 -1.36 -21.94 11.24
N LEU A 141 -0.65 -21.65 10.15
CA LEU A 141 -0.10 -20.33 9.86
C LEU A 141 -1.21 -19.30 9.59
N LEU A 142 -2.33 -19.71 8.99
CA LEU A 142 -3.46 -18.80 8.68
C LEU A 142 -4.42 -18.54 9.85
N ARG A 143 -4.29 -19.23 11.00
CA ARG A 143 -5.18 -18.99 12.15
C ARG A 143 -5.20 -17.51 12.56
N PRO A 144 -6.39 -16.91 12.79
CA PRO A 144 -7.68 -17.54 13.03
C PRO A 144 -8.51 -17.83 11.78
N LEU A 145 -8.02 -17.47 10.59
CA LEU A 145 -8.73 -17.66 9.34
C LEU A 145 -8.85 -19.16 9.03
N GLU A 146 -10.09 -19.60 8.84
CA GLU A 146 -10.41 -20.95 8.38
C GLU A 146 -10.15 -21.01 6.88
N TYR A 147 -9.04 -21.61 6.48
CA TYR A 147 -8.68 -21.77 5.07
C TYR A 147 -9.56 -22.83 4.42
N VAL A 148 -10.50 -22.41 3.58
CA VAL A 148 -11.44 -23.30 2.87
C VAL A 148 -11.11 -23.39 1.39
N LEU A 149 -10.89 -22.24 0.74
CA LEU A 149 -10.60 -22.14 -0.69
C LEU A 149 -9.64 -20.96 -0.95
N PRO A 150 -8.73 -21.06 -1.94
CA PRO A 150 -7.97 -19.91 -2.41
C PRO A 150 -8.90 -18.83 -2.98
N LEU A 151 -8.51 -17.56 -2.82
CA LEU A 151 -9.18 -16.43 -3.48
C LEU A 151 -8.90 -16.43 -4.98
N ASP A 152 -9.90 -16.04 -5.77
CA ASP A 152 -9.66 -15.72 -7.17
C ASP A 152 -8.78 -14.47 -7.31
N ARG A 153 -8.13 -14.29 -8.46
CA ARG A 153 -7.20 -13.19 -8.71
C ARG A 153 -7.85 -11.82 -8.53
N ASP A 154 -9.09 -11.64 -8.99
CA ASP A 154 -9.77 -10.35 -8.89
C ASP A 154 -10.26 -10.05 -7.47
N GLU A 155 -10.74 -11.07 -6.74
CA GLU A 155 -11.08 -10.95 -5.32
C GLU A 155 -9.85 -10.60 -4.48
N ARG A 156 -8.72 -11.25 -4.77
CA ARG A 156 -7.43 -10.98 -4.13
C ARG A 156 -6.96 -9.55 -4.40
N ARG A 157 -7.10 -9.07 -5.64
CA ARG A 157 -6.78 -7.67 -6.00
C ARG A 157 -7.63 -6.69 -5.19
N ALA A 158 -8.95 -6.90 -5.15
CA ALA A 158 -9.87 -6.04 -4.41
C ALA A 158 -9.57 -6.04 -2.89
N LEU A 159 -9.21 -7.19 -2.33
CA LEU A 159 -8.82 -7.33 -0.93
C LEU A 159 -7.50 -6.60 -0.64
N GLN A 160 -6.47 -6.78 -1.46
CA GLN A 160 -5.19 -6.07 -1.34
C GLN A 160 -5.40 -4.56 -1.39
N ALA A 161 -6.13 -4.05 -2.37
CA ALA A 161 -6.43 -2.62 -2.49
C ALA A 161 -7.15 -2.08 -1.25
N SER A 162 -8.10 -2.84 -0.69
CA SER A 162 -8.82 -2.47 0.53
C SER A 162 -7.93 -2.45 1.78
N ILE A 163 -7.05 -3.45 1.91
CA ILE A 163 -6.09 -3.57 3.02
C ILE A 163 -5.05 -2.45 2.95
N LEU A 164 -4.46 -2.19 1.78
CA LEU A 164 -3.42 -1.16 1.60
C LEU A 164 -3.94 0.26 1.83
N ARG A 165 -5.26 0.49 1.71
CA ARG A 165 -5.91 1.77 2.07
C ARG A 165 -6.07 1.94 3.58
N CYS A 166 -5.93 0.89 4.38
CA CYS A 166 -6.08 0.98 5.82
C CYS A 166 -4.84 1.55 6.52
N ARG A 167 -5.07 2.27 7.62
CA ARG A 167 -3.99 2.90 8.39
C ARG A 167 -3.11 1.89 9.15
N TRP A 168 -3.67 0.72 9.48
CA TRP A 168 -2.94 -0.35 10.17
C TRP A 168 -2.00 -1.12 9.24
N CYS A 169 -2.34 -1.22 7.94
CA CYS A 169 -1.50 -1.89 6.96
C CYS A 169 -0.40 -0.92 6.51
N THR A 170 0.65 -0.87 7.30
CA THR A 170 1.90 -0.23 6.92
C THR A 170 2.77 -1.22 6.16
N ILE A 171 3.59 -0.76 5.24
CA ILE A 171 4.43 -1.68 4.48
C ILE A 171 5.53 -2.32 5.35
N PRO A 172 6.13 -1.67 6.37
CA PRO A 172 6.96 -2.39 7.34
C PRO A 172 6.24 -3.57 8.00
N HIS A 173 4.94 -3.41 8.29
CA HIS A 173 4.13 -4.52 8.80
C HIS A 173 3.97 -5.64 7.77
N LEU A 174 3.75 -5.31 6.49
CA LEU A 174 3.71 -6.28 5.38
C LEU A 174 5.05 -7.04 5.26
N LEU A 175 6.18 -6.32 5.29
CA LEU A 175 7.50 -6.91 5.20
C LEU A 175 7.81 -7.84 6.38
N ASN A 176 7.32 -7.52 7.58
CA ASN A 176 7.45 -8.40 8.75
C ASN A 176 6.73 -9.75 8.56
N GLN A 177 5.74 -9.85 7.67
CA GLN A 177 5.03 -11.10 7.37
C GLN A 177 5.69 -11.93 6.26
N LEU A 178 6.71 -11.41 5.56
CA LEU A 178 7.47 -12.17 4.53
C LEU A 178 7.98 -13.54 4.98
N PRO A 179 8.44 -13.76 6.22
CA PRO A 179 8.95 -15.06 6.64
C PRO A 179 7.84 -16.11 6.71
N ASP A 180 6.64 -15.69 7.09
CA ASP A 180 5.46 -16.55 7.15
C ASP A 180 4.91 -16.81 5.74
N LEU A 181 4.94 -15.81 4.85
CA LEU A 181 4.66 -16.00 3.42
C LEU A 181 5.63 -17.00 2.78
N MET A 182 6.93 -16.88 3.07
CA MET A 182 7.95 -17.82 2.63
C MET A 182 7.66 -19.24 3.10
N ARG A 183 7.29 -19.41 4.38
CA ARG A 183 6.89 -20.71 4.93
C ARG A 183 5.68 -21.27 4.19
N LEU A 184 4.64 -20.47 3.93
CA LEU A 184 3.46 -20.89 3.19
C LEU A 184 3.82 -21.39 1.79
N THR A 185 4.61 -20.62 1.03
CA THR A 185 5.03 -20.99 -0.32
C THR A 185 5.87 -22.27 -0.35
N ILE A 186 6.81 -22.43 0.59
CA ILE A 186 7.63 -23.66 0.69
C ILE A 186 6.77 -24.87 1.09
N HIS A 187 5.89 -24.70 2.07
CA HIS A 187 4.98 -25.78 2.46
C HIS A 187 4.06 -26.21 1.32
N ARG A 188 3.65 -25.25 0.48
CA ARG A 188 2.74 -25.50 -0.63
C ARG A 188 3.41 -26.18 -1.82
N HIS A 189 4.58 -25.70 -2.24
CA HIS A 189 5.20 -26.15 -3.49
C HIS A 189 6.29 -27.19 -3.30
N TRP A 190 6.93 -27.26 -2.13
CA TRP A 190 8.08 -28.13 -1.90
C TRP A 190 7.79 -29.29 -0.95
N LEU A 191 7.09 -29.03 0.15
CA LEU A 191 6.75 -30.09 1.14
C LEU A 191 5.47 -30.86 0.76
N ASN A 192 5.22 -31.00 -0.54
CA ASN A 192 4.13 -31.80 -1.09
C ASN A 192 4.43 -33.30 -0.84
N PRO A 193 3.43 -34.17 -0.65
CA PRO A 193 3.66 -35.60 -0.33
C PRO A 193 4.47 -36.35 -1.37
N ASP A 194 4.47 -35.87 -2.62
CA ASP A 194 5.09 -36.55 -3.76
C ASP A 194 6.62 -36.37 -3.81
N ILE A 195 7.15 -35.28 -3.24
CA ILE A 195 8.57 -34.95 -3.28
C ILE A 195 9.26 -35.54 -2.04
N HIS A 196 10.09 -36.56 -2.26
CA HIS A 196 10.87 -37.19 -1.20
C HIS A 196 12.22 -36.48 -1.04
N MET A 197 12.41 -35.88 0.13
CA MET A 197 13.64 -35.18 0.50
C MET A 197 14.51 -36.03 1.42
N PRO A 198 15.84 -36.04 1.27
CA PRO A 198 16.76 -36.68 2.21
C PRO A 198 16.56 -36.17 3.65
N PRO A 199 16.70 -37.02 4.69
CA PRO A 199 16.43 -36.61 6.07
C PRO A 199 17.36 -35.48 6.55
N GLU A 200 18.63 -35.49 6.15
CA GLU A 200 19.61 -34.45 6.50
C GLU A 200 19.24 -33.08 5.90
N GLU A 201 18.82 -33.07 4.63
CA GLU A 201 18.36 -31.86 3.95
C GLU A 201 17.04 -31.36 4.53
N LYS A 202 16.16 -32.26 4.97
CA LYS A 202 14.90 -31.90 5.64
C LYS A 202 15.12 -31.24 6.99
N GLU A 203 16.09 -31.73 7.77
CA GLU A 203 16.50 -31.09 9.02
C GLU A 203 17.15 -29.73 8.76
N SER A 204 18.02 -29.64 7.74
CA SER A 204 18.65 -28.39 7.31
C SER A 204 17.60 -27.35 6.88
N LEU A 205 16.59 -27.76 6.09
CA LEU A 205 15.47 -26.91 5.70
C LEU A 205 14.65 -26.47 6.93
N ARG A 206 14.41 -27.36 7.89
CA ARG A 206 13.71 -27.01 9.14
C ARG A 206 14.51 -25.98 9.95
N LEU A 207 15.84 -26.12 10.04
CA LEU A 207 16.72 -25.16 10.71
C LEU A 207 16.74 -23.82 9.97
N PHE A 208 16.72 -23.83 8.64
CA PHE A 208 16.60 -22.64 7.79
C PHE A 208 15.27 -21.91 8.02
N LEU A 209 14.15 -22.62 7.98
CA LEU A 209 12.83 -22.05 8.26
C LEU A 209 12.73 -21.50 9.69
N ALA A 210 13.40 -22.14 10.65
CA ALA A 210 13.52 -21.67 12.03
C ALA A 210 14.50 -20.50 12.21
N ARG A 211 15.16 -20.04 11.13
CA ARG A 211 16.19 -18.99 11.11
C ARG A 211 17.39 -19.28 12.02
N LYS A 212 17.67 -20.57 12.25
CA LYS A 212 18.84 -21.00 13.03
C LYS A 212 20.09 -21.13 12.16
N GLN A 213 19.92 -21.34 10.86
CA GLN A 213 20.98 -21.44 9.86
C GLN A 213 20.53 -20.75 8.57
N ASP A 214 21.47 -20.11 7.87
CA ASP A 214 21.17 -19.35 6.65
C ASP A 214 21.63 -20.07 5.36
N THR A 215 22.34 -21.18 5.55
CA THR A 215 22.89 -22.08 4.52
C THR A 215 22.68 -23.53 4.97
N PRO A 216 22.35 -24.48 4.07
CA PRO A 216 22.25 -24.34 2.60
C PRO A 216 20.96 -23.63 2.13
N ARG A 217 21.03 -22.99 0.96
CA ARG A 217 19.89 -22.31 0.29
C ARG A 217 19.34 -23.10 -0.89
N THR A 218 20.00 -24.20 -1.23
CA THR A 218 19.63 -25.11 -2.30
C THR A 218 19.37 -26.48 -1.70
N PHE A 219 18.27 -27.10 -2.11
CA PHE A 219 17.83 -28.39 -1.61
C PHE A 219 17.41 -29.28 -2.79
N THR A 220 17.55 -30.59 -2.61
CA THR A 220 17.21 -31.60 -3.61
C THR A 220 16.06 -32.46 -3.12
N GLY A 221 15.20 -32.83 -4.07
CA GLY A 221 14.05 -33.69 -3.85
C GLY A 221 13.95 -34.69 -4.99
N ARG A 222 13.45 -35.88 -4.72
CA ARG A 222 13.25 -36.92 -5.74
C ARG A 222 11.83 -37.44 -5.68
N ASP A 223 11.28 -37.70 -6.86
CA ASP A 223 10.11 -38.54 -7.05
C ASP A 223 10.54 -39.75 -7.90
N LYS A 224 9.64 -40.70 -8.16
CA LYS A 224 9.91 -41.97 -8.86
C LYS A 224 10.63 -41.81 -10.20
N GLN A 225 10.47 -40.67 -10.89
CA GLN A 225 11.04 -40.41 -12.23
C GLN A 225 11.73 -39.03 -12.37
N ASN A 226 11.56 -38.13 -11.41
CA ASN A 226 11.98 -36.73 -11.52
C ASN A 226 12.93 -36.33 -10.38
N THR A 227 13.94 -35.54 -10.71
CA THR A 227 14.77 -34.84 -9.73
C THR A 227 14.32 -33.39 -9.65
N TYR A 228 14.04 -32.91 -8.44
CA TYR A 228 13.67 -31.53 -8.18
C TYR A 228 14.80 -30.83 -7.45
N THR A 229 15.08 -29.58 -7.82
CA THR A 229 16.01 -28.70 -7.12
C THR A 229 15.27 -27.46 -6.67
N LEU A 230 15.23 -27.21 -5.36
CA LEU A 230 14.71 -25.99 -4.76
C LEU A 230 15.87 -25.03 -4.52
N THR A 231 15.79 -23.82 -5.06
CA THR A 231 16.68 -22.71 -4.71
C THR A 231 15.87 -21.62 -4.02
N ILE A 232 16.28 -21.24 -2.81
CA ILE A 232 15.62 -20.21 -2.01
C ILE A 232 16.41 -18.92 -2.10
N THR A 233 15.78 -17.87 -2.62
CA THR A 233 16.25 -16.49 -2.49
C THR A 233 15.55 -15.89 -1.27
N PRO A 234 16.24 -15.73 -0.11
CA PRO A 234 15.58 -15.39 1.15
C PRO A 234 14.71 -14.14 1.03
N LEU A 235 13.48 -14.23 1.53
CA LEU A 235 12.49 -13.14 1.56
C LEU A 235 12.04 -12.60 0.19
N VAL A 236 12.46 -13.20 -0.92
CA VAL A 236 12.09 -12.79 -2.28
C VAL A 236 11.26 -13.87 -2.98
N SER A 237 11.84 -15.04 -3.21
CA SER A 237 11.22 -16.10 -3.99
C SER A 237 11.85 -17.47 -3.76
N ILE A 238 11.17 -18.51 -4.23
CA ILE A 238 11.76 -19.81 -4.52
C ILE A 238 11.74 -20.09 -6.00
N THR A 239 12.76 -20.81 -6.46
CA THR A 239 12.83 -21.38 -7.80
C THR A 239 12.89 -22.89 -7.67
N ILE A 240 11.96 -23.59 -8.32
CA ILE A 240 11.90 -25.05 -8.35
C ILE A 240 12.22 -25.47 -9.78
N THR A 241 13.32 -26.17 -9.94
CA THR A 241 13.74 -26.75 -11.22
C THR A 241 13.49 -28.25 -11.18
N THR A 242 12.66 -28.72 -12.10
CA THR A 242 12.34 -30.14 -12.29
C THR A 242 13.14 -30.65 -13.47
N THR A 243 13.89 -31.74 -13.26
CA THR A 243 14.60 -32.45 -14.32
C THR A 243 14.01 -33.85 -14.45
N THR A 244 13.42 -34.13 -15.61
CA THR A 244 12.84 -35.43 -15.96
C THR A 244 13.78 -36.14 -16.92
N THR A 245 14.29 -37.30 -16.50
CA THR A 245 15.06 -38.21 -17.36
C THR A 245 14.10 -39.18 -18.03
N THR A 246 13.86 -39.00 -19.33
CA THR A 246 13.08 -39.97 -20.12
C THR A 246 13.96 -41.12 -20.61
N THR A 247 13.38 -42.30 -20.86
CA THR A 247 14.07 -43.54 -21.27
C THR A 247 14.90 -43.38 -22.56
N THR A 248 14.66 -42.32 -23.33
CA THR A 248 15.32 -42.01 -24.60
C THR A 248 16.30 -40.85 -24.45
N GLU A 249 17.29 -40.91 -23.54
CA GLU A 249 18.43 -39.96 -23.36
C GLU A 249 18.14 -38.42 -23.36
N PHE A 250 16.90 -37.99 -23.50
CA PHE A 250 16.49 -36.59 -23.54
C PHE A 250 16.07 -36.17 -22.13
N THR A 251 16.77 -35.17 -21.61
CA THR A 251 16.49 -34.52 -20.33
C THR A 251 15.58 -33.33 -20.57
N HIS A 252 14.37 -33.35 -20.00
CA HIS A 252 13.49 -32.18 -20.00
C HIS A 252 13.65 -31.45 -18.68
N THR A 253 13.97 -30.15 -18.73
CA THR A 253 14.12 -29.31 -17.54
C THR A 253 13.09 -28.20 -17.56
N THR A 254 12.26 -28.14 -16.52
CA THR A 254 11.22 -27.12 -16.34
C THR A 254 11.50 -26.33 -15.07
N THR A 255 11.50 -25.00 -15.15
CA THR A 255 11.76 -24.12 -14.01
C THR A 255 10.51 -23.31 -13.66
N HIS A 256 10.08 -23.40 -12.41
CA HIS A 256 8.96 -22.63 -11.86
C HIS A 256 9.47 -21.63 -10.82
N HIS A 257 9.06 -20.37 -10.95
CA HIS A 257 9.46 -19.29 -10.04
C HIS A 257 8.24 -18.83 -9.21
N HIS A 258 8.30 -19.01 -7.90
CA HIS A 258 7.23 -18.63 -6.98
C HIS A 258 7.68 -17.50 -6.06
N ARG A 259 6.98 -16.37 -6.11
CA ARG A 259 7.25 -15.20 -5.26
C ARG A 259 6.53 -15.35 -3.92
N PHE A 260 7.16 -14.92 -2.83
CA PHE A 260 6.52 -14.95 -1.51
C PHE A 260 5.46 -13.86 -1.35
N LEU A 261 5.77 -12.67 -1.87
CA LEU A 261 4.90 -11.52 -1.83
C LEU A 261 4.30 -11.28 -3.21
N SER A 262 3.08 -11.77 -3.41
CA SER A 262 2.37 -11.63 -4.69
C SER A 262 1.49 -10.38 -4.62
N ILE A 263 2.09 -9.20 -4.83
CA ILE A 263 1.32 -7.94 -4.94
C ILE A 263 0.73 -7.85 -6.34
N LEU A 264 -0.56 -7.49 -6.43
CA LEU A 264 -1.25 -7.27 -7.69
C LEU A 264 -1.31 -5.80 -8.07
N GLU A 265 -1.28 -4.88 -7.11
CA GLU A 265 -1.38 -3.44 -7.34
C GLU A 265 -0.52 -2.68 -6.34
N ILE A 266 0.32 -1.75 -6.82
CA ILE A 266 1.08 -0.84 -5.95
C ILE A 266 0.32 0.48 -5.81
N PRO A 267 -0.09 0.87 -4.58
CA PRO A 267 -0.81 2.12 -4.36
C PRO A 267 -0.02 3.35 -4.79
N GLU A 268 -0.69 4.30 -5.43
CA GLU A 268 -0.11 5.55 -5.93
C GLU A 268 0.63 6.34 -4.86
N LYS A 269 0.09 6.37 -3.63
CA LYS A 269 0.72 7.02 -2.46
C LYS A 269 2.12 6.50 -2.11
N LEU A 270 2.48 5.31 -2.59
CA LEU A 270 3.83 4.76 -2.38
C LEU A 270 4.78 5.24 -3.49
N LEU A 271 4.27 5.41 -4.69
CA LEU A 271 5.04 5.84 -5.86
C LEU A 271 5.30 7.34 -5.81
N ALA A 272 4.29 8.12 -5.45
CA ALA A 272 4.36 9.55 -5.22
C ALA A 272 4.00 9.85 -3.74
N PRO A 273 4.99 10.02 -2.85
CA PRO A 273 4.73 10.46 -1.50
C PRO A 273 4.11 11.87 -1.50
N PRO A 274 3.30 12.23 -0.49
CA PRO A 274 2.80 13.59 -0.34
C PRO A 274 3.96 14.61 -0.29
N PRO A 275 3.76 15.81 -0.85
CA PRO A 275 4.82 16.82 -0.97
C PRO A 275 5.38 17.27 0.40
N ASP A 276 4.58 17.16 1.45
CA ASP A 276 4.98 17.57 2.80
C ASP A 276 5.93 16.56 3.48
N THR A 277 5.93 15.31 3.04
CA THR A 277 6.67 14.21 3.70
C THR A 277 7.90 13.75 2.93
N GLY A 278 7.84 13.80 1.59
CA GLY A 278 8.90 13.36 0.70
C GLY A 278 9.37 11.91 0.87
N PHE A 279 10.51 11.61 0.25
CA PHE A 279 11.14 10.29 0.28
C PHE A 279 12.04 10.11 1.52
N THR A 280 11.47 9.54 2.58
CA THR A 280 12.27 9.12 3.74
C THR A 280 13.14 7.89 3.44
N PRO A 281 14.27 7.67 4.13
CA PRO A 281 15.11 6.48 3.94
C PRO A 281 14.35 5.15 4.11
N ALA A 282 13.42 5.10 5.06
CA ALA A 282 12.55 3.95 5.27
C ALA A 282 11.65 3.70 4.05
N HIS A 283 11.13 4.75 3.42
CA HIS A 283 10.31 4.66 2.21
C HIS A 283 11.12 4.20 0.98
N ILE A 284 12.38 4.59 0.89
CA ILE A 284 13.29 4.14 -0.19
C ILE A 284 13.60 2.66 -0.06
N GLN A 285 14.00 2.21 1.14
CA GLN A 285 14.24 0.79 1.41
C GLN A 285 13.00 -0.05 1.11
N LEU A 286 11.84 0.50 1.42
CA LEU A 286 10.57 -0.11 1.16
C LEU A 286 10.26 -0.26 -0.32
N LEU A 287 10.43 0.81 -1.10
CA LEU A 287 10.25 0.77 -2.55
C LEU A 287 11.19 -0.23 -3.21
N GLU A 288 12.45 -0.28 -2.77
CA GLU A 288 13.40 -1.27 -3.27
C GLU A 288 12.96 -2.70 -2.93
N THR A 289 12.48 -2.92 -1.70
CA THR A 289 11.97 -4.23 -1.28
C THR A 289 10.75 -4.63 -2.11
N LEU A 290 9.83 -3.70 -2.38
CA LEU A 290 8.67 -3.94 -3.24
C LEU A 290 9.09 -4.25 -4.68
N ARG A 291 10.03 -3.48 -5.25
CA ARG A 291 10.57 -3.71 -6.59
C ARG A 291 11.12 -5.13 -6.73
N VAL A 292 11.94 -5.56 -5.79
CA VAL A 292 12.53 -6.92 -5.77
C VAL A 292 11.48 -7.99 -5.53
N ALA A 293 10.58 -7.80 -4.56
CA ALA A 293 9.56 -8.77 -4.22
C ALA A 293 8.51 -8.96 -5.34
N SER A 294 8.19 -7.89 -6.07
CA SER A 294 7.36 -7.92 -7.27
C SER A 294 8.09 -8.51 -8.50
N GLY A 295 9.40 -8.75 -8.40
CA GLY A 295 10.22 -9.29 -9.49
C GLY A 295 10.56 -8.30 -10.59
N LEU A 296 10.49 -6.99 -10.32
CA LEU A 296 10.87 -5.90 -11.23
C LEU A 296 12.40 -5.69 -11.24
N ASN A 297 13.14 -6.77 -11.04
CA ASN A 297 14.60 -6.83 -10.95
C ASN A 297 15.18 -7.95 -11.81
N GLN A 298 14.33 -8.67 -12.57
CA GLN A 298 14.77 -9.76 -13.42
C GLN A 298 15.46 -9.20 -14.67
N PRO A 299 16.51 -9.87 -15.18
CA PRO A 299 17.15 -9.47 -16.42
C PRO A 299 16.25 -9.71 -17.63
N ASP A 300 15.35 -10.69 -17.51
CA ASP A 300 14.41 -11.09 -18.56
C ASP A 300 13.07 -10.37 -18.37
N LEU A 301 12.51 -9.89 -19.49
CA LEU A 301 11.20 -9.26 -19.53
C LEU A 301 10.13 -10.35 -19.47
N HIS A 302 9.43 -10.42 -18.35
CA HIS A 302 8.25 -11.26 -18.20
C HIS A 302 7.02 -10.37 -17.99
N PRO A 303 5.84 -10.80 -18.46
CA PRO A 303 4.60 -10.09 -18.17
C PRO A 303 4.47 -9.87 -16.67
N THR A 304 4.34 -8.60 -16.27
CA THR A 304 4.22 -8.24 -14.86
C THR A 304 2.85 -8.70 -14.35
N SER A 305 2.83 -9.36 -13.20
CA SER A 305 1.56 -9.65 -12.51
C SER A 305 1.02 -8.44 -11.74
N VAL A 306 1.84 -7.39 -11.62
CA VAL A 306 1.63 -6.19 -10.81
C VAL A 306 1.22 -5.02 -11.69
N THR A 307 0.14 -4.33 -11.33
CA THR A 307 -0.31 -3.09 -11.97
C THR A 307 0.23 -1.88 -11.22
N LEU A 308 0.78 -0.91 -11.97
CA LEU A 308 1.25 0.38 -11.45
C LEU A 308 0.65 1.53 -12.25
N SER A 309 0.35 2.64 -11.58
CA SER A 309 -0.05 3.88 -12.24
C SER A 309 1.21 4.59 -12.77
N ARG A 310 1.34 4.65 -14.11
CA ARG A 310 2.44 5.38 -14.76
C ARG A 310 2.41 6.86 -14.39
N GLU A 311 1.23 7.46 -14.26
CA GLU A 311 1.07 8.86 -13.84
C GLU A 311 1.65 9.08 -12.44
N ALA A 312 1.34 8.20 -11.48
CA ALA A 312 1.90 8.26 -10.13
C ALA A 312 3.42 8.01 -10.12
N LEU A 313 3.93 7.12 -10.97
CA LEU A 313 5.38 6.92 -11.16
C LEU A 313 6.06 8.19 -11.65
N GLN A 314 5.52 8.83 -12.69
CA GLN A 314 6.08 10.07 -13.23
C GLN A 314 6.04 11.21 -12.21
N GLN A 315 4.96 11.32 -11.44
CA GLN A 315 4.87 12.29 -10.34
C GLN A 315 5.90 11.99 -9.24
N GLY A 316 6.11 10.71 -8.91
CA GLY A 316 7.15 10.28 -7.98
C GLY A 316 8.56 10.62 -8.45
N ILE A 317 8.84 10.39 -9.73
CA ILE A 317 10.12 10.75 -10.38
C ILE A 317 10.35 12.26 -10.28
N HIS A 318 9.34 13.07 -10.63
CA HIS A 318 9.43 14.52 -10.51
C HIS A 318 9.68 14.98 -9.07
N THR A 319 9.00 14.38 -8.11
CA THR A 319 9.18 14.68 -6.67
C THR A 319 10.60 14.31 -6.20
N ALA A 320 11.12 13.16 -6.62
CA ALA A 320 12.49 12.74 -6.30
C ALA A 320 13.55 13.67 -6.91
N LEU A 321 13.29 14.25 -8.08
CA LEU A 321 14.15 15.26 -8.70
C LEU A 321 14.16 16.57 -7.89
N ILE A 322 12.99 17.06 -7.46
CA ILE A 322 12.88 18.27 -6.64
C ILE A 322 13.59 18.10 -5.28
N GLU A 323 13.45 16.93 -4.65
CA GLU A 323 14.05 16.62 -3.35
C GLU A 323 15.55 16.26 -3.41
N HIS A 324 16.15 16.27 -4.60
CA HIS A 324 17.53 15.86 -4.82
C HIS A 324 17.84 14.43 -4.33
N ASN A 325 16.88 13.51 -4.49
CA ASN A 325 16.97 12.14 -3.97
C ASN A 325 17.31 11.13 -5.08
N ALA A 326 18.61 10.94 -5.30
CA ALA A 326 19.14 10.02 -6.31
C ALA A 326 18.72 8.55 -6.08
N ALA A 327 18.59 8.12 -4.83
CA ALA A 327 18.24 6.74 -4.50
C ALA A 327 16.78 6.44 -4.91
N ALA A 328 15.84 7.29 -4.50
CA ALA A 328 14.43 7.17 -4.89
C ALA A 328 14.27 7.23 -6.42
N LEU A 329 14.94 8.20 -7.07
CA LEU A 329 14.91 8.37 -8.51
C LEU A 329 15.34 7.08 -9.24
N SER A 330 16.44 6.47 -8.81
CA SER A 330 16.97 5.24 -9.44
C SER A 330 15.99 4.06 -9.36
N ILE A 331 15.27 3.91 -8.25
CA ILE A 331 14.31 2.83 -8.03
C ILE A 331 13.08 3.05 -8.92
N LEU A 332 12.55 4.27 -8.93
CA LEU A 332 11.36 4.62 -9.71
C LEU A 332 11.60 4.50 -11.22
N LEU A 333 12.76 4.95 -11.71
CA LEU A 333 13.13 4.81 -13.13
C LEU A 333 13.25 3.34 -13.54
N LYS A 334 13.85 2.49 -12.70
CA LYS A 334 13.93 1.04 -12.96
C LYS A 334 12.55 0.39 -12.98
N MET A 335 11.65 0.81 -12.09
CA MET A 335 10.28 0.32 -12.07
C MET A 335 9.53 0.73 -13.35
N ASP A 336 9.56 2.02 -13.72
CA ASP A 336 8.87 2.56 -14.90
C ASP A 336 9.36 1.92 -16.21
N GLU A 337 10.68 1.80 -16.39
CA GLU A 337 11.26 1.18 -17.58
C GLU A 337 10.87 -0.31 -17.68
N TYR A 338 11.05 -1.07 -16.59
CA TYR A 338 10.75 -2.50 -16.60
C TYR A 338 9.27 -2.74 -16.91
N THR A 339 8.37 -1.99 -16.29
CA THR A 339 6.92 -2.18 -16.47
C THR A 339 6.47 -1.80 -17.86
N PHE A 340 6.98 -0.68 -18.39
CA PHE A 340 6.65 -0.25 -19.74
C PHE A 340 7.08 -1.28 -20.78
N ARG A 341 8.31 -1.81 -20.66
CA ARG A 341 8.84 -2.80 -21.60
C ARG A 341 8.20 -4.18 -21.45
N ALA A 342 7.74 -4.54 -20.26
CA ALA A 342 6.99 -5.78 -20.04
C ALA A 342 5.59 -5.73 -20.66
N GLU A 343 4.94 -4.56 -20.65
CA GLU A 343 3.64 -4.33 -21.29
C GLU A 343 3.75 -4.18 -22.83
N HIS A 344 4.89 -3.68 -23.29
CA HIS A 344 5.20 -3.48 -24.72
C HIS A 344 6.43 -4.29 -25.13
N PRO A 345 6.35 -5.64 -25.16
CA PRO A 345 7.46 -6.47 -25.58
C PRO A 345 7.86 -6.14 -27.01
N ALA A 346 9.17 -6.07 -27.26
CA ALA A 346 9.69 -5.89 -28.61
C ALA A 346 9.24 -7.07 -29.50
N PRO A 347 8.87 -6.82 -30.77
CA PRO A 347 8.50 -7.89 -31.68
C PRO A 347 9.68 -8.86 -31.87
N PRO A 348 9.44 -10.19 -31.95
CA PRO A 348 10.51 -11.16 -32.13
C PRO A 348 11.22 -10.93 -33.45
N ALA A 349 12.56 -10.88 -33.41
CA ALA A 349 13.37 -10.81 -34.62
C ALA A 349 13.26 -12.13 -35.43
N PRO A 350 13.26 -12.09 -36.78
CA PRO A 350 13.31 -10.91 -37.63
C PRO A 350 11.88 -10.39 -37.88
N ALA A 351 11.48 -9.35 -37.16
CA ALA A 351 10.25 -8.65 -37.47
C ALA A 351 10.40 -8.00 -38.85
N THR A 352 9.38 -8.11 -39.70
CA THR A 352 9.27 -7.35 -40.94
C THR A 352 9.59 -5.88 -40.67
N ALA A 353 10.28 -5.21 -41.61
CA ALA A 353 10.83 -3.85 -41.49
C ALA A 353 9.83 -2.72 -41.12
N THR A 354 8.56 -3.07 -40.89
CA THR A 354 7.45 -2.17 -40.54
C THR A 354 7.01 -2.28 -39.07
N ALA A 355 7.47 -3.25 -38.29
CA ALA A 355 7.08 -3.38 -36.88
C ALA A 355 7.98 -2.51 -35.99
N ILE A 356 7.60 -1.25 -35.80
CA ILE A 356 8.29 -0.31 -34.90
C ILE A 356 7.85 -0.59 -33.46
N ALA A 357 8.81 -0.86 -32.56
CA ALA A 357 8.52 -1.02 -31.14
C ALA A 357 8.03 0.31 -30.55
N THR A 358 7.08 0.26 -29.61
CA THR A 358 6.64 1.48 -28.90
C THR A 358 7.82 1.98 -28.05
N PRO A 359 8.35 3.18 -28.29
CA PRO A 359 9.52 3.65 -27.57
C PRO A 359 9.14 4.00 -26.14
N TYR A 360 9.99 3.56 -25.20
CA TYR A 360 9.99 4.13 -23.85
C TYR A 360 10.43 5.59 -23.97
N ILE A 361 9.70 6.52 -23.33
CA ILE A 361 10.00 7.96 -23.37
C ILE A 361 9.77 8.56 -21.98
N LEU A 362 10.77 9.28 -21.48
CA LEU A 362 10.68 10.13 -20.29
C LEU A 362 10.25 11.55 -20.68
N PRO A 363 9.43 12.25 -19.85
CA PRO A 363 9.05 13.64 -20.11
C PRO A 363 10.26 14.58 -20.16
N ALA A 364 10.28 15.51 -21.12
CA ALA A 364 11.34 16.52 -21.26
C ALA A 364 11.48 17.39 -19.99
N ASP A 365 10.37 17.64 -19.30
CA ASP A 365 10.35 18.44 -18.07
C ASP A 365 11.18 17.81 -16.94
N HIS A 366 11.39 16.50 -16.93
CA HIS A 366 12.24 15.83 -15.95
C HIS A 366 13.70 16.20 -16.14
N PHE A 367 14.18 16.24 -17.39
CA PHE A 367 15.53 16.68 -17.74
C PHE A 367 15.74 18.15 -17.39
N ARG A 368 14.77 19.01 -17.71
CA ARG A 368 14.81 20.44 -17.34
C ARG A 368 14.82 20.64 -15.82
N THR A 369 14.01 19.87 -15.09
CA THR A 369 13.96 19.93 -13.62
C THR A 369 15.29 19.50 -13.00
N ALA A 370 15.91 18.44 -13.50
CA ALA A 370 17.23 18.00 -13.05
C ALA A 370 18.28 19.11 -13.19
N VAL A 371 18.33 19.77 -14.36
CA VAL A 371 19.23 20.89 -14.64
C VAL A 371 18.95 22.10 -13.74
N ARG A 372 17.68 22.41 -13.46
CA ARG A 372 17.29 23.58 -12.67
C ARG A 372 17.59 23.39 -11.17
N VAL A 373 17.33 22.21 -10.63
CA VAL A 373 17.46 21.89 -9.20
C VAL A 373 18.88 21.51 -8.83
N ALA A 374 19.56 20.72 -9.67
CA ALA A 374 20.91 20.19 -9.44
C ALA A 374 21.91 20.78 -10.45
N ARG A 375 22.06 22.11 -10.46
CA ARG A 375 22.95 22.80 -11.41
C ARG A 375 24.40 22.33 -11.32
N ASP A 376 24.86 22.08 -10.10
CA ASP A 376 26.26 21.74 -9.81
C ASP A 376 26.51 20.22 -9.72
N ASP A 377 25.46 19.42 -9.51
CA ASP A 377 25.55 17.96 -9.40
C ASP A 377 24.91 17.26 -10.59
N PRO A 378 25.69 16.67 -11.51
CA PRO A 378 25.16 15.98 -12.67
C PRO A 378 24.56 14.61 -12.34
N ALA A 379 24.60 14.12 -11.09
CA ALA A 379 24.18 12.76 -10.73
C ALA A 379 22.72 12.47 -11.14
N LEU A 380 21.79 13.39 -10.88
CA LEU A 380 20.38 13.20 -11.25
C LEU A 380 20.19 13.17 -12.77
N PHE A 381 20.88 14.05 -13.49
CA PHE A 381 20.84 14.09 -14.95
C PHE A 381 21.42 12.81 -15.55
N GLN A 382 22.53 12.29 -15.00
CA GLN A 382 23.11 11.02 -15.40
C GLN A 382 22.17 9.84 -15.13
N LEU A 383 21.39 9.85 -14.04
CA LEU A 383 20.40 8.81 -13.78
C LEU A 383 19.27 8.80 -14.83
N LEU A 384 18.80 9.98 -15.24
CA LEU A 384 17.82 10.10 -16.33
C LEU A 384 18.39 9.60 -17.66
N LEU A 385 19.63 10.00 -18.00
CA LEU A 385 20.32 9.51 -19.20
C LEU A 385 20.48 8.00 -19.17
N ARG A 386 20.90 7.42 -18.04
CA ARG A 386 21.06 5.97 -17.87
C ARG A 386 19.76 5.19 -17.95
N ALA A 387 18.63 5.83 -17.63
CA ALA A 387 17.32 5.21 -17.80
C ALA A 387 16.87 5.24 -19.26
N ASN A 388 17.07 6.37 -19.95
CA ASN A 388 16.76 6.51 -21.37
C ASN A 388 17.41 7.79 -21.95
N ALA A 389 18.51 7.65 -22.68
CA ALA A 389 19.23 8.78 -23.27
C ALA A 389 18.46 9.38 -24.45
N GLU A 390 17.70 8.55 -25.16
CA GLU A 390 16.91 8.89 -26.34
C GLU A 390 15.68 9.74 -26.01
N SER A 391 15.33 9.87 -24.72
CA SER A 391 14.25 10.76 -24.24
C SER A 391 14.67 12.22 -24.09
N LEU A 392 15.96 12.53 -24.28
CA LEU A 392 16.46 13.88 -24.16
C LEU A 392 15.79 14.79 -25.22
N PRO A 393 15.28 15.99 -24.87
CA PRO A 393 14.68 16.87 -25.86
C PRO A 393 15.76 17.40 -26.83
N PRO A 394 15.56 17.26 -28.16
CA PRO A 394 16.49 17.83 -29.13
C PRO A 394 16.48 19.37 -29.05
N ASP A 395 17.64 19.99 -29.19
CA ASP A 395 17.82 21.45 -29.27
C ASP A 395 17.28 22.25 -28.05
N ASP A 396 17.28 21.67 -26.85
CA ASP A 396 16.85 22.38 -25.64
C ASP A 396 17.94 23.34 -25.11
N SER A 397 17.68 24.65 -25.26
CA SER A 397 18.61 25.71 -24.85
C SER A 397 19.01 25.68 -23.37
N GLU A 398 18.14 25.21 -22.46
CA GLU A 398 18.46 25.14 -21.03
C GLU A 398 19.48 24.04 -20.76
N ILE A 399 19.30 22.89 -21.38
CA ILE A 399 20.20 21.73 -21.25
C ILE A 399 21.53 22.05 -21.92
N THR A 400 21.53 22.68 -23.10
CA THR A 400 22.77 23.06 -23.78
C THR A 400 23.58 24.06 -22.95
N ALA A 401 22.93 25.10 -22.39
CA ALA A 401 23.61 26.07 -21.53
C ALA A 401 24.19 25.40 -20.27
N TRP A 402 23.45 24.48 -19.66
CA TRP A 402 23.94 23.70 -18.52
C TRP A 402 25.10 22.78 -18.88
N ALA A 403 25.05 22.09 -20.02
CA ALA A 403 26.12 21.22 -20.49
C ALA A 403 27.43 21.99 -20.69
N MET A 404 27.35 23.22 -21.23
CA MET A 404 28.49 24.12 -21.34
C MET A 404 29.01 24.58 -19.96
N HIS A 405 28.10 24.80 -19.01
CA HIS A 405 28.45 25.25 -17.66
C HIS A 405 29.14 24.17 -16.81
N VAL A 406 28.60 22.94 -16.80
CA VAL A 406 29.19 21.79 -16.10
C VAL A 406 30.55 21.44 -16.70
N GLY A 407 30.66 21.52 -18.03
CA GLY A 407 31.90 21.24 -18.75
C GLY A 407 32.41 19.81 -18.55
N GLY A 408 33.72 19.63 -18.70
CA GLY A 408 34.39 18.34 -18.56
C GLY A 408 33.99 17.31 -19.62
N ALA A 409 34.29 16.03 -19.35
CA ALA A 409 34.00 14.93 -20.26
C ALA A 409 32.49 14.72 -20.48
N LEU A 410 31.68 14.93 -19.44
CA LEU A 410 30.23 14.75 -19.51
C LEU A 410 29.57 15.82 -20.39
N GLY A 411 29.89 17.10 -20.16
CA GLY A 411 29.33 18.20 -20.95
C GLY A 411 29.70 18.09 -22.43
N ALA A 412 30.98 17.79 -22.72
CA ALA A 412 31.45 17.59 -24.10
C ALA A 412 30.75 16.41 -24.79
N TRP A 413 30.62 15.27 -24.10
CA TRP A 413 29.90 14.11 -24.62
C TRP A 413 28.42 14.42 -24.86
N LEU A 414 27.76 15.15 -23.95
CA LEU A 414 26.35 15.49 -24.06
C LEU A 414 26.06 16.38 -25.27
N LEU A 415 26.89 17.39 -25.52
CA LEU A 415 26.76 18.27 -26.68
C LEU A 415 26.93 17.50 -28.00
N ASP A 416 27.92 16.62 -28.09
CA ASP A 416 28.12 15.74 -29.26
C ASP A 416 26.99 14.69 -29.41
N PHE A 417 26.43 14.22 -28.30
CA PHE A 417 25.29 13.33 -28.31
C PHE A 417 24.01 14.03 -28.81
N MET A 418 23.75 15.27 -28.37
CA MET A 418 22.58 16.05 -28.82
C MET A 418 22.55 16.23 -30.35
N VAL A 419 23.71 16.43 -30.98
CA VAL A 419 23.81 16.54 -32.45
C VAL A 419 23.45 15.23 -33.15
N ARG A 420 23.80 14.09 -32.55
CA ARG A 420 23.56 12.74 -33.10
C ARG A 420 22.21 12.13 -32.68
N LEU A 421 21.51 12.79 -31.76
CA LEU A 421 20.31 12.28 -31.10
C LEU A 421 19.20 11.86 -32.09
N PRO A 422 18.84 12.62 -33.14
CA PRO A 422 17.77 12.22 -34.05
C PRO A 422 18.04 10.86 -34.71
N GLY A 423 19.29 10.61 -35.12
CA GLY A 423 19.68 9.34 -35.71
C GLY A 423 19.69 8.18 -34.70
N GLN A 424 20.06 8.46 -33.45
CA GLN A 424 20.05 7.47 -32.37
C GLN A 424 18.64 7.06 -31.96
N VAL A 425 17.70 8.02 -31.87
CA VAL A 425 16.28 7.75 -31.59
C VAL A 425 15.70 6.81 -32.66
N ASP A 426 16.01 7.05 -33.93
CA ASP A 426 15.53 6.21 -35.02
C ASP A 426 16.15 4.81 -35.00
N ALA A 427 17.42 4.67 -34.61
CA ALA A 427 18.07 3.38 -34.46
C ALA A 427 17.47 2.58 -33.28
N ALA A 428 17.33 3.21 -32.12
CA ALA A 428 16.75 2.60 -30.91
C ALA A 428 15.29 2.19 -31.10
N ARG A 429 14.52 2.90 -31.94
CA ARG A 429 13.13 2.49 -32.28
C ARG A 429 13.06 1.20 -33.10
N ARG A 430 14.08 0.93 -33.93
CA ARG A 430 14.15 -0.28 -34.78
C ARG A 430 14.66 -1.49 -34.00
N ASP A 431 15.67 -1.28 -33.16
CA ASP A 431 16.24 -2.32 -32.30
C ASP A 431 16.59 -1.76 -30.91
N PRO A 432 15.62 -1.75 -29.97
CA PRO A 432 15.83 -1.20 -28.64
C PRO A 432 16.92 -1.94 -27.84
N GLY A 433 17.10 -3.25 -28.08
CA GLY A 433 18.03 -4.07 -27.30
C GLY A 433 19.50 -3.77 -27.63
N ASN A 434 19.80 -3.59 -28.92
CA ASN A 434 21.18 -3.41 -29.38
C ASN A 434 21.53 -1.97 -29.77
N SER A 435 20.54 -1.15 -30.14
CA SER A 435 20.80 0.22 -30.65
C SER A 435 20.53 1.32 -29.63
N ALA A 436 19.83 1.03 -28.53
CA ALA A 436 19.70 2.00 -27.44
C ALA A 436 21.02 2.13 -26.66
N VAL A 437 21.36 3.35 -26.25
CA VAL A 437 22.57 3.64 -25.47
C VAL A 437 22.51 2.97 -24.10
N PHE A 438 21.33 2.90 -23.51
CA PHE A 438 21.08 2.18 -22.26
C PHE A 438 19.80 1.36 -22.38
N TYR A 439 19.84 0.11 -21.93
CA TYR A 439 18.69 -0.79 -21.99
C TYR A 439 18.55 -1.60 -20.70
N LEU A 440 17.45 -1.42 -19.94
CA LEU A 440 17.21 -2.08 -18.65
C LEU A 440 18.35 -1.88 -17.64
N GLY A 441 18.96 -0.69 -17.64
CA GLY A 441 20.13 -0.39 -16.83
C GLY A 441 21.37 -1.24 -17.16
N ARG A 442 21.37 -1.97 -18.29
CA ARG A 442 22.58 -2.55 -18.87
C ARG A 442 23.38 -1.42 -19.50
N LEU A 443 24.69 -1.42 -19.21
CA LEU A 443 25.66 -0.71 -20.03
C LEU A 443 25.67 -1.47 -21.37
N ASN A 444 25.00 -0.96 -22.39
CA ASN A 444 25.14 -1.53 -23.73
C ASN A 444 26.54 -1.23 -24.28
#